data_AF-A0A256LH04-F1
#
_entry.id   AF-A0A256LH04-F1
#
_cell.length_a   1.000
_cell.length_b   1.000
_cell.length_c   1.000
_cell.angle_alpha   90.00
_cell.angle_beta   90.00
_cell.angle_gamma   90.00
#
_symmetry.space_group_name_H-M   'P 1'
#
loop_
_entity.id
_entity.type
_entity.pdbx_description
1 polymer ?
#
loop_
_entity_poly.entity_id
_entity_poly.type
_entity_poly.pdbx_seq_one_letter_code
_entity_poly.pdbx_strand_id
1 'polypeptide(L)'
;MKFRQDVNSFGPLGYELDLTQLDDEEKDAIKQHISWYKQRRDLLVNGKFSQLLLIGDDKNIYAWSMRKGPEQVVGFYRKLARPNETLDHYLKLPGLSNKVEYSVNAEVRLQGQVLTELGLRLPYQLNGWN
;
A
#
# COMPACT_ATOMS: atom_id res chain seq x y z
N MET A 1 -3.75 14.97 -1.65
CA MET A 1 -4.36 13.97 -2.57
C MET A 1 -3.93 12.52 -2.32
N LYS A 2 -2.64 12.23 -2.06
CA LYS A 2 -2.07 10.87 -2.04
C LYS A 2 -2.85 9.79 -1.26
N PHE A 3 -3.25 10.06 -0.02
CA PHE A 3 -3.96 9.06 0.80
C PHE A 3 -5.26 8.55 0.14
N ARG A 4 -6.07 9.44 -0.43
CA ARG A 4 -7.32 9.05 -1.11
C ARG A 4 -7.07 8.21 -2.35
N GLN A 5 -6.04 8.57 -3.11
CA GLN A 5 -5.63 7.88 -4.34
C GLN A 5 -5.12 6.46 -4.04
N ASP A 6 -4.27 6.32 -3.02
CA ASP A 6 -3.73 5.04 -2.58
C ASP A 6 -4.84 4.09 -2.11
N VAL A 7 -5.84 4.59 -1.37
CA VAL A 7 -6.99 3.78 -0.91
C VAL A 7 -7.87 3.36 -2.09
N ASN A 8 -8.23 4.29 -2.98
CA ASN A 8 -9.11 4.03 -4.11
C ASN A 8 -8.48 3.13 -5.20
N SER A 9 -7.17 2.88 -5.12
CA SER A 9 -6.49 1.99 -6.06
C SER A 9 -6.85 0.52 -5.89
N PHE A 10 -7.44 0.11 -4.77
CA PHE A 10 -7.78 -1.29 -4.48
C PHE A 10 -9.14 -1.69 -5.06
N GLY A 11 -9.27 -1.54 -6.38
CA GLY A 11 -10.51 -1.79 -7.12
C GLY A 11 -10.58 -0.92 -8.37
N PRO A 12 -11.76 -0.78 -9.00
CA PRO A 12 -11.95 0.11 -10.14
C PRO A 12 -11.72 1.59 -9.77
N LEU A 13 -10.58 2.15 -10.17
CA LEU A 13 -10.27 3.57 -9.93
C LEU A 13 -11.21 4.52 -10.68
N GLY A 14 -11.72 5.52 -9.96
CA GLY A 14 -12.48 6.67 -10.48
C GLY A 14 -12.07 7.98 -9.81
N TYR A 15 -12.33 9.10 -10.46
CA TYR A 15 -12.13 10.44 -9.92
C TYR A 15 -13.45 11.21 -9.96
N GLU A 16 -13.92 11.67 -8.80
CA GLU A 16 -15.14 12.47 -8.65
C GLU A 16 -14.77 13.81 -8.01
N LEU A 17 -14.14 14.69 -8.81
CA LEU A 17 -13.74 16.04 -8.39
C LEU A 17 -13.71 16.99 -9.59
N ASP A 18 -13.79 18.29 -9.32
CA ASP A 18 -13.68 19.32 -10.34
C ASP A 18 -12.21 19.56 -10.71
N LEU A 19 -11.81 19.07 -11.89
CA LEU A 19 -10.43 19.20 -12.40
C LEU A 19 -10.04 20.64 -12.75
N THR A 20 -11.00 21.55 -12.92
CA THR A 20 -10.73 22.95 -13.28
C THR A 20 -10.15 23.75 -12.11
N GLN A 21 -10.38 23.27 -10.88
CA GLN A 21 -9.93 23.91 -9.64
C GLN A 21 -8.55 23.44 -9.17
N LEU A 22 -7.95 22.47 -9.86
CA LEU A 22 -6.64 21.95 -9.50
C LEU A 22 -5.53 22.80 -10.09
N ASP A 23 -4.46 22.95 -9.32
CA ASP A 23 -3.19 23.47 -9.84
C ASP A 23 -2.46 22.41 -10.71
N ASP A 24 -1.36 22.83 -11.34
CA ASP A 24 -0.62 21.96 -12.24
C ASP A 24 0.12 20.83 -11.49
N GLU A 25 0.55 21.06 -10.25
CA GLU A 25 1.21 20.06 -9.41
C GLU A 25 0.24 18.93 -9.04
N GLU A 26 -0.98 19.28 -8.65
CA GLU A 26 -2.06 18.35 -8.35
C GLU A 26 -2.47 17.54 -9.57
N LYS A 27 -2.58 18.19 -10.75
CA LYS A 27 -2.85 17.51 -12.02
C LYS A 27 -1.75 16.52 -12.38
N ASP A 28 -0.48 16.90 -12.21
CA ASP A 28 0.64 16.03 -12.52
C ASP A 28 0.73 14.85 -11.55
N ALA A 29 0.45 15.06 -10.26
CA ALA A 29 0.31 13.97 -9.29
C ALA A 29 -0.81 12.99 -9.70
N ILE A 30 -1.96 13.49 -10.17
CA ILE A 30 -3.05 12.65 -10.70
C ILE A 30 -2.60 11.85 -11.94
N LYS A 31 -1.90 12.49 -12.90
CA LYS A 31 -1.39 11.80 -14.10
C LYS A 31 -0.42 10.67 -13.75
N GLN A 32 0.51 10.92 -12.84
CA GLN A 32 1.48 9.92 -12.38
C GLN A 32 0.76 8.75 -11.69
N HIS A 33 -0.22 9.04 -10.84
CA HIS A 33 -1.04 8.02 -10.18
C HIS A 33 -1.83 7.18 -11.19
N ILE A 34 -2.47 7.80 -12.19
CA ILE A 34 -3.19 7.08 -13.26
C ILE A 34 -2.25 6.16 -14.03
N SER A 35 -1.03 6.62 -14.35
CA SER A 35 -0.03 5.80 -15.03
C SER A 35 0.35 4.58 -14.20
N TRP A 36 0.65 4.77 -12.92
CA TRP A 36 0.95 3.68 -11.98
C TRP A 36 -0.20 2.68 -11.85
N TYR A 37 -1.44 3.18 -11.75
CA TYR A 37 -2.64 2.36 -11.63
C TYR A 37 -2.88 1.55 -12.91
N LYS A 38 -2.75 2.16 -14.09
CA LYS A 38 -2.93 1.46 -15.37
C LYS A 38 -1.97 0.29 -15.54
N GLN A 39 -0.72 0.43 -15.10
CA GLN A 39 0.27 -0.66 -15.13
C GLN A 39 -0.13 -1.85 -14.26
N ARG A 40 -0.89 -1.61 -13.18
CA ARG A 40 -1.27 -2.62 -12.18
C ARG A 40 -2.77 -2.95 -12.19
N ARG A 41 -3.55 -2.38 -13.12
CA ARG A 41 -5.02 -2.44 -13.12
C ARG A 41 -5.53 -3.88 -13.07
N ASP A 42 -4.91 -4.78 -13.81
CA ASP A 42 -5.32 -6.18 -13.84
C ASP A 42 -5.10 -6.88 -12.48
N LEU A 43 -4.00 -6.60 -11.79
CA LEU A 43 -3.78 -7.07 -10.42
C LEU A 43 -4.77 -6.41 -9.43
N LEU A 44 -4.98 -5.11 -9.55
CA LEU A 44 -5.79 -4.33 -8.60
C LEU A 44 -7.29 -4.61 -8.71
N VAL A 45 -7.77 -4.96 -9.90
CA VAL A 45 -9.19 -5.27 -10.15
C VAL A 45 -9.47 -6.77 -10.07
N ASN A 46 -8.59 -7.61 -10.64
CA ASN A 46 -8.83 -9.05 -10.79
C ASN A 46 -7.96 -9.92 -9.88
N GLY A 47 -7.14 -9.31 -9.01
CA GLY A 47 -6.28 -10.03 -8.09
C GLY A 47 -7.04 -10.66 -6.92
N LYS A 48 -6.35 -11.54 -6.18
CA LYS A 48 -6.83 -12.09 -4.93
C LYS A 48 -6.67 -11.05 -3.82
N PHE A 49 -7.79 -10.62 -3.25
CA PHE A 49 -7.81 -9.80 -2.04
C PHE A 49 -7.40 -10.60 -0.81
N SER A 50 -6.66 -9.98 0.11
CA SER A 50 -6.35 -10.54 1.43
C SER A 50 -6.30 -9.44 2.46
N GLN A 51 -7.17 -9.55 3.47
CA GLN A 51 -7.11 -8.72 4.67
C GLN A 51 -5.90 -9.14 5.50
N LEU A 52 -5.03 -8.19 5.85
CA LEU A 52 -3.79 -8.46 6.58
C LEU A 52 -3.88 -8.10 8.07
N LEU A 53 -4.71 -7.10 8.40
CA LEU A 53 -5.00 -6.69 9.77
C LEU A 53 -6.52 -6.67 10.01
N LEU A 54 -6.94 -6.80 11.26
CA LEU A 54 -8.35 -6.71 11.64
C LEU A 54 -8.92 -5.33 11.28
N ILE A 55 -10.15 -5.32 10.75
CA ILE A 55 -10.90 -4.12 10.40
C ILE A 55 -12.01 -3.95 11.44
N GLY A 56 -12.10 -2.73 12.00
CA GLY A 56 -13.12 -2.34 12.98
C GLY A 56 -13.00 -0.87 13.34
N ASP A 57 -14.05 -0.29 13.91
CA ASP A 57 -14.12 1.14 14.25
C ASP A 57 -13.17 1.52 15.38
N ASP A 58 -12.82 0.55 16.24
CA ASP A 58 -11.87 0.67 17.34
C ASP A 58 -10.40 0.58 16.89
N LYS A 59 -10.15 0.28 15.61
CA LYS A 59 -8.80 0.10 15.07
C LYS A 59 -8.20 1.42 14.59
N ASN A 60 -6.89 1.53 14.73
CA ASN A 60 -6.12 2.68 14.26
C ASN A 60 -5.32 2.38 12.99
N ILE A 61 -5.07 1.10 12.71
CA ILE A 61 -4.22 0.63 11.62
C ILE A 61 -5.01 -0.38 10.81
N TYR A 62 -4.97 -0.21 9.49
CA TYR A 62 -5.64 -1.06 8.52
C TYR A 62 -4.63 -1.48 7.47
N ALA A 63 -4.65 -2.75 7.10
CA ALA A 63 -3.83 -3.24 6.00
C ALA A 63 -4.51 -4.38 5.25
N TRP A 64 -4.35 -4.34 3.95
CA TRP A 64 -4.82 -5.36 3.02
C TRP A 64 -3.89 -5.44 1.81
N SER A 65 -4.08 -6.46 0.98
CA SER A 65 -3.30 -6.61 -0.25
C SER A 65 -4.12 -7.19 -1.38
N MET A 66 -3.67 -6.91 -2.60
CA MET A 66 -4.12 -7.55 -3.83
C MET A 66 -2.94 -8.30 -4.44
N ARG A 67 -3.16 -9.56 -4.83
CA ARG A 67 -2.11 -10.42 -5.38
C ARG A 67 -2.55 -11.06 -6.69
N LYS A 68 -1.67 -11.07 -7.69
CA LYS A 68 -1.86 -11.83 -8.94
C LYS A 68 -0.54 -12.42 -9.39
N GLY A 69 -0.46 -13.75 -9.42
CA GLY A 69 0.79 -14.46 -9.71
C GLY A 69 1.90 -14.10 -8.71
N PRO A 70 3.09 -13.68 -9.17
CA PRO A 70 4.20 -13.26 -8.30
C PRO A 70 4.08 -11.82 -7.81
N GLU A 71 3.13 -11.03 -8.32
CA GLU A 71 2.97 -9.62 -7.96
C GLU A 71 1.98 -9.45 -6.80
N GLN A 72 2.30 -8.55 -5.87
CA GLN A 72 1.44 -8.18 -4.76
C GLN A 72 1.56 -6.67 -4.48
N VAL A 73 0.42 -6.00 -4.34
CA VAL A 73 0.32 -4.61 -3.88
C VAL A 73 -0.27 -4.61 -2.48
N VAL A 74 0.37 -3.90 -1.55
CA VAL A 74 0.00 -3.85 -0.13
C VAL A 74 -0.41 -2.42 0.23
N GLY A 75 -1.60 -2.28 0.81
CA GLY A 75 -2.08 -1.05 1.40
C GLY A 75 -1.87 -1.08 2.90
N PHE A 76 -1.29 -0.04 3.45
CA PHE A 76 -1.14 0.17 4.89
C PHE A 76 -1.58 1.59 5.23
N TYR A 77 -2.55 1.70 6.13
CA TYR A 77 -3.19 2.97 6.46
C TYR A 77 -3.31 3.11 7.96
N ARG A 78 -3.14 4.34 8.43
CA ARG A 78 -3.27 4.70 9.83
C ARG A 78 -4.23 5.88 9.96
N LYS A 79 -5.16 5.79 10.91
CA LYS A 79 -6.16 6.83 11.17
C LYS A 79 -5.57 8.00 11.94
N LEU A 80 -4.86 7.72 13.05
CA LEU A 80 -4.25 8.71 13.92
C LEU A 80 -2.76 8.39 14.14
N ALA A 81 -1.92 9.42 14.06
CA ALA A 81 -0.56 9.35 14.57
C ALA A 81 -0.56 9.08 16.08
N ARG A 82 0.38 8.26 16.56
CA ARG A 82 0.58 8.01 17.99
C ARG A 82 2.02 8.36 18.37
N PRO A 83 2.25 9.17 19.42
CA PRO A 83 3.59 9.46 19.89
C PRO A 83 4.21 8.20 20.51
N ASN A 84 5.52 8.00 20.29
CA ASN A 84 6.30 6.91 20.84
C ASN A 84 5.70 5.50 20.61
N GLU A 85 5.08 5.29 19.44
CA GLU A 85 4.66 3.96 19.04
C GLU A 85 5.89 3.09 18.75
N THR A 86 5.84 1.80 19.12
CA THR A 86 6.96 0.89 18.92
C THR A 86 7.43 0.93 17.47
N LEU A 87 8.73 1.15 17.30
CA LEU A 87 9.37 1.48 16.03
C LEU A 87 9.45 0.30 15.04
N ASP A 88 9.16 -0.92 15.49
CA ASP A 88 9.33 -2.15 14.73
C ASP A 88 8.00 -2.85 14.48
N HIS A 89 7.23 -2.31 13.54
CA HIS A 89 6.04 -2.98 13.02
C HIS A 89 6.37 -3.72 11.72
N TYR A 90 6.16 -5.03 11.73
CA TYR A 90 6.26 -5.88 10.56
C TYR A 90 4.87 -6.36 10.14
N LEU A 91 4.63 -6.35 8.83
CA LEU A 91 3.38 -6.81 8.24
C LEU A 91 3.63 -8.08 7.43
N LYS A 92 3.15 -9.22 7.94
CA LYS A 92 3.27 -10.51 7.25
C LYS A 92 2.47 -10.49 5.95
N LEU A 93 3.09 -10.99 4.88
CA LEU A 93 2.49 -11.03 3.54
C LEU A 93 2.21 -12.48 3.13
N PRO A 94 1.01 -13.02 3.46
CA PRO A 94 0.67 -14.40 3.15
C PRO A 94 0.48 -14.62 1.64
N GLY A 95 0.72 -15.85 1.19
CA GLY A 95 0.48 -16.27 -0.20
C GLY A 95 1.62 -16.01 -1.17
N LEU A 96 2.77 -15.48 -0.70
CA LEU A 96 4.02 -15.47 -1.44
C LEU A 96 4.72 -16.82 -1.36
N SER A 97 5.55 -17.13 -2.36
CA SER A 97 6.36 -18.35 -2.38
C SER A 97 7.59 -18.17 -1.51
N ASN A 98 7.81 -19.05 -0.53
CA ASN A 98 8.96 -18.97 0.36
C ASN A 98 10.32 -19.17 -0.35
N LYS A 99 10.32 -19.72 -1.57
CA LYS A 99 11.53 -20.09 -2.33
C LYS A 99 11.96 -19.05 -3.37
N VAL A 100 11.27 -17.91 -3.44
CA VAL A 100 11.47 -16.88 -4.47
C VAL A 100 11.92 -15.59 -3.79
N GLU A 101 12.85 -14.88 -4.43
CA GLU A 101 13.22 -13.53 -4.04
C GLU A 101 12.28 -12.52 -4.68
N TYR A 102 11.79 -11.56 -3.87
CA TYR A 102 10.90 -10.49 -4.30
C TYR A 102 11.61 -9.14 -4.20
N SER A 103 11.34 -8.27 -5.18
CA SER A 103 11.75 -6.87 -5.15
C SER A 103 10.63 -6.02 -4.56
N VAL A 104 10.90 -5.33 -3.46
CA VAL A 104 9.98 -4.43 -2.79
C VAL A 104 10.29 -3.00 -3.23
N ASN A 105 9.33 -2.37 -3.91
CA ASN A 105 9.43 -0.99 -4.44
C ASN A 105 10.69 -0.70 -5.28
N ALA A 106 11.32 -1.73 -5.86
CA ALA A 106 12.60 -1.65 -6.57
C ALA A 106 13.81 -1.20 -5.72
N GLU A 107 13.68 -1.16 -4.39
CA GLU A 107 14.72 -0.69 -3.47
C GLU A 107 15.35 -1.83 -2.68
N VAL A 108 14.53 -2.79 -2.23
CA VAL A 108 14.96 -3.86 -1.33
C VAL A 108 14.59 -5.22 -1.91
N ARG A 109 15.50 -6.18 -1.85
CA ARG A 109 15.23 -7.57 -2.20
C ARG A 109 15.10 -8.42 -0.95
N LEU A 110 14.01 -9.18 -0.85
CA LEU A 110 13.72 -10.03 0.30
C LEU A 110 13.29 -11.41 -0.17
N GLN A 111 13.75 -12.44 0.53
CA GLN A 111 13.26 -13.80 0.34
C GLN A 111 11.78 -13.87 0.74
N GLY A 112 10.99 -14.61 -0.03
CA GLY A 112 9.56 -14.79 0.26
C GLY A 112 9.31 -15.37 1.65
N GLN A 113 10.21 -16.22 2.15
CA GLN A 113 10.16 -16.72 3.53
C GLN A 113 10.21 -15.60 4.57
N VAL A 114 11.07 -14.58 4.36
CA VAL A 114 11.15 -13.43 5.26
C VAL A 114 9.84 -12.64 5.24
N LEU A 115 9.25 -12.45 4.05
CA LEU A 115 7.99 -11.72 3.90
C LEU A 115 6.79 -12.46 4.51
N THR A 116 6.79 -13.79 4.51
CA THR A 116 5.69 -14.60 5.07
C THR A 116 5.84 -14.86 6.57
N GLU A 117 7.06 -15.09 7.06
CA GLU A 117 7.31 -15.47 8.46
C GLU A 117 7.56 -14.27 9.38
N LEU A 118 8.40 -13.32 8.97
CA LEU A 118 8.71 -12.10 9.71
C LEU A 118 7.78 -10.97 9.31
N GLY A 119 7.70 -10.70 8.00
CA GLY A 119 6.89 -9.64 7.41
C GLY A 119 7.71 -8.53 6.76
N LEU A 120 7.01 -7.68 6.01
CA LEU A 120 7.55 -6.45 5.48
C LEU A 120 7.63 -5.40 6.58
N ARG A 121 8.81 -4.79 6.77
CA ARG A 121 8.97 -3.68 7.70
C ARG A 121 8.13 -2.48 7.23
N LEU A 122 7.30 -1.95 8.10
CA LEU A 122 6.52 -0.76 7.82
C LEU A 122 7.41 0.50 7.91
N PRO A 123 7.17 1.52 7.07
CA PRO A 123 7.97 2.72 7.06
C PRO A 123 7.84 3.47 8.39
N TYR A 124 8.95 4.06 8.83
CA TYR A 124 8.96 4.98 9.95
C TYR A 124 8.12 6.22 9.62
N GLN A 125 7.24 6.62 10.54
CA GLN A 125 6.60 7.93 10.48
C GLN A 125 7.07 8.75 11.68
N LEU A 126 8.08 9.57 11.42
CA LEU A 126 8.57 10.58 12.34
C LEU A 126 7.60 11.77 12.29
N ASN A 127 7.02 12.13 13.43
CA ASN A 127 6.10 13.26 13.56
C ASN A 127 6.76 14.46 14.28
N GLY A 128 8.10 14.53 14.28
CA GLY A 128 8.89 15.55 14.97
C GLY A 128 10.00 16.13 14.08
N TRP A 129 10.63 17.22 14.55
CA TRP A 129 11.78 17.85 13.90
C TRP A 129 12.91 16.84 13.70
N ASN A 130 13.43 16.78 12.46
CA ASN A 130 14.82 16.46 12.16
C ASN A 130 15.44 17.68 11.50
#